data_AF-A0A811MBU8-F1
#
_entry.id   AF-A0A811MBU8-F1
#
_cell.length_a   1.000
_cell.length_b   1.000
_cell.length_c   1.000
_cell.angle_alpha   90.00
_cell.angle_beta   90.00
_cell.angle_gamma   90.00
#
_symmetry.space_group_name_H-M   'P 1'
#
loop_
_entity.id
_entity.type
_entity.pdbx_description
1 polymer ?
#
loop_
_entity_poly.entity_id
_entity_poly.type
_entity_poly.pdbx_seq_one_letter_code
_entity_poly.pdbx_strand_id
1 'polypeptide(L)'
;MPLIAAAAASAVAPPPPRRVAPLRSLSTRKPGIILALTVTSCSLSPPPPVVDAEAPEPPPQEAKPKPRRYPKQYPGESVGVAEEMRFVAMRLRNPKRTTIKDKAGTENAGAGAGASEDEEEEDDGSGVKEEHEKEEEGKLEAGEWMPSREGFVRYLVDSKLVFGTIERVVAESTDVAYVYFRKTGLERSASISKDLEWFRKQGIAIPEPSTSGLTYAGYLTELAESNAPAFLSHYYNIYFAHITGGVAIGNKICKKILEGRELEFYKWDTDAELLLKDAREKLNELSKHWTRKDRNLCLKEAAKCFQYLGKMVRLIIL
;
A
#
# COMPACT_ATOMS: atom_id res chain seq x y z
N MET A 1 31.08 14.47 58.93
CA MET A 1 30.25 15.68 58.76
C MET A 1 29.55 15.58 57.41
N PRO A 2 28.26 15.21 57.34
CA PRO A 2 27.56 15.07 56.07
C PRO A 2 26.95 16.41 55.64
N LEU A 3 27.15 16.79 54.38
CA LEU A 3 26.45 17.90 53.73
C LEU A 3 25.19 17.35 53.05
N ILE A 4 24.05 17.81 53.54
CA ILE A 4 22.69 17.49 53.10
C ILE A 4 22.45 18.17 51.75
N ALA A 5 22.08 17.38 50.72
CA ALA A 5 21.59 17.87 49.46
C ALA A 5 20.09 18.25 49.60
N ALA A 6 19.78 19.52 49.42
CA ALA A 6 18.41 20.01 49.34
C ALA A 6 17.86 19.83 47.92
N ALA A 7 16.82 19.01 47.78
CA ALA A 7 16.05 18.85 46.55
C ALA A 7 15.08 20.04 46.39
N ALA A 8 15.26 20.85 45.35
CA ALA A 8 14.29 21.85 44.93
C ALA A 8 13.32 21.23 43.93
N ALA A 9 12.09 20.96 44.38
CA ALA A 9 10.99 20.54 43.53
C ALA A 9 10.47 21.74 42.72
N SER A 10 10.62 21.69 41.39
CA SER A 10 10.04 22.69 40.49
C SER A 10 8.58 22.30 40.22
N ALA A 11 7.65 23.06 40.79
CA ALA A 11 6.21 22.88 40.60
C ALA A 11 5.80 23.38 39.19
N VAL A 12 5.38 22.46 38.33
CA VAL A 12 4.76 22.78 37.03
C VAL A 12 3.28 23.13 37.27
N ALA A 13 2.89 24.36 36.94
CA ALA A 13 1.51 24.82 37.01
C ALA A 13 0.64 24.14 35.94
N PRO A 14 -0.64 23.80 36.24
CA PRO A 14 -1.54 23.18 35.27
C PRO A 14 -2.07 24.19 34.23
N PRO A 15 -2.39 23.76 32.99
CA PRO A 15 -2.88 24.63 31.94
C PRO A 15 -4.34 25.07 32.19
N PRO A 16 -4.76 26.25 31.66
CA PRO A 16 -6.10 26.78 31.88
C PRO A 16 -7.17 26.02 31.06
N PRO A 17 -8.43 25.97 31.54
CA PRO A 17 -9.51 25.27 30.85
C PRO A 17 -9.96 26.00 29.58
N ARG A 18 -10.12 25.24 28.49
CA ARG A 18 -10.64 25.72 27.20
C ARG A 18 -12.12 26.11 27.31
N ARG A 19 -12.45 27.34 26.92
CA ARG A 19 -13.84 27.80 26.76
C ARG A 19 -14.51 27.07 25.59
N VAL A 20 -15.64 26.44 25.86
CA VAL A 20 -16.56 25.88 24.86
C VAL A 20 -17.45 27.00 24.33
N ALA A 21 -17.42 27.26 23.03
CA ALA A 21 -18.35 28.17 22.36
C ALA A 21 -19.64 27.42 21.96
N PRO A 22 -20.83 28.02 22.06
CA PRO A 22 -22.07 27.35 21.72
C PRO A 22 -22.31 27.33 20.21
N LEU A 23 -22.79 26.18 19.72
CA LEU A 23 -23.22 25.97 18.34
C LEU A 23 -24.46 26.82 18.04
N ARG A 24 -24.36 27.75 17.10
CA ARG A 24 -25.50 28.46 16.52
C ARG A 24 -26.12 27.61 15.40
N SER A 25 -27.35 27.14 15.62
CA SER A 25 -28.19 26.52 14.59
C SER A 25 -28.69 27.57 13.60
N LEU A 26 -28.29 27.47 12.34
CA LEU A 26 -28.87 28.26 11.24
C LEU A 26 -30.03 27.46 10.62
N SER A 27 -31.25 27.85 10.98
CA SER A 27 -32.49 27.41 10.33
C SER A 27 -32.77 28.32 9.12
N THR A 28 -32.63 27.79 7.90
CA THR A 28 -33.05 28.48 6.68
C THR A 28 -34.45 28.00 6.26
N ARG A 29 -35.46 28.85 6.48
CA ARG A 29 -36.80 28.73 5.88
C ARG A 29 -36.69 28.99 4.37
N LYS A 30 -37.19 28.06 3.54
CA LYS A 30 -37.54 28.31 2.13
C LYS A 30 -39.01 28.75 2.04
N PRO A 31 -39.36 29.78 1.26
CA PRO A 31 -40.75 30.12 1.00
C PRO A 31 -41.36 29.25 -0.10
N GLY A 32 -42.64 28.96 0.05
CA GLY A 32 -43.44 28.08 -0.81
C GLY A 32 -43.76 28.70 -2.17
N ILE A 33 -43.86 27.82 -3.17
CA ILE A 33 -44.37 28.13 -4.50
C ILE A 33 -45.82 27.64 -4.52
N ILE A 34 -46.75 28.59 -4.72
CA ILE A 34 -48.18 28.37 -4.91
C ILE A 34 -48.38 27.98 -6.37
N LEU A 35 -48.81 26.74 -6.64
CA LEU A 35 -49.30 26.35 -7.97
C LEU A 35 -50.76 26.77 -8.10
N ALA A 36 -51.03 27.71 -9.01
CA ALA A 36 -52.37 28.08 -9.43
C ALA A 36 -52.94 27.00 -10.37
N LEU A 37 -54.10 26.48 -10.00
CA LEU A 37 -54.96 25.63 -10.82
C LEU A 37 -55.66 26.49 -11.88
N THR A 38 -55.37 26.26 -13.16
CA THR A 38 -56.21 26.76 -14.26
C THR A 38 -57.04 25.61 -14.83
N VAL A 39 -58.34 25.75 -14.65
CA VAL A 39 -59.41 24.93 -15.22
C VAL A 39 -59.46 25.20 -16.73
N THR A 40 -59.38 24.16 -17.55
CA THR A 40 -59.67 24.24 -18.99
C THR A 40 -60.96 23.50 -19.28
N SER A 41 -61.86 24.22 -19.93
CA SER A 41 -63.25 23.88 -20.26
C SER A 41 -63.38 22.76 -21.30
N CYS A 42 -64.41 21.94 -21.13
CA CYS A 42 -64.84 20.86 -22.02
C CYS A 42 -65.37 21.38 -23.37
N SER A 43 -65.01 20.68 -24.46
CA SER A 43 -65.76 20.70 -25.72
C SER A 43 -66.08 19.26 -26.14
N LEU A 44 -67.36 19.01 -26.43
CA LEU A 44 -67.90 17.73 -26.88
C LEU A 44 -67.47 17.40 -28.31
N SER A 45 -67.12 16.14 -28.56
CA SER A 45 -66.90 15.58 -29.91
C SER A 45 -67.90 14.45 -30.19
N PRO A 46 -68.31 14.23 -31.46
CA PRO A 46 -69.42 13.35 -31.86
C PRO A 46 -69.09 11.84 -31.81
N PRO A 47 -70.09 10.93 -31.89
CA PRO A 47 -69.93 9.50 -31.62
C PRO A 47 -69.20 8.75 -32.75
N PRO A 48 -68.68 7.53 -32.46
CA PRO A 48 -67.77 6.83 -33.35
C PRO A 48 -68.51 6.10 -34.49
N PRO A 49 -67.88 5.93 -35.67
CA PRO A 49 -68.30 4.93 -36.63
C PRO A 49 -67.83 3.53 -36.22
N VAL A 50 -68.51 2.58 -36.84
CA VAL A 50 -68.62 1.16 -36.53
C VAL A 50 -67.28 0.41 -36.75
N VAL A 51 -67.09 -0.58 -35.88
CA VAL A 51 -66.05 -1.60 -35.84
C VAL A 51 -65.62 -2.16 -37.21
N ASP A 52 -64.31 -2.15 -37.45
CA ASP A 52 -63.62 -3.21 -38.19
C ASP A 52 -62.57 -3.83 -37.26
N ALA A 53 -62.58 -5.15 -37.17
CA ALA A 53 -61.77 -5.92 -36.23
C ALA A 53 -60.29 -5.92 -36.64
N GLU A 54 -59.46 -5.15 -35.93
CA GLU A 54 -58.00 -5.22 -36.04
C GLU A 54 -57.46 -6.33 -35.13
N ALA A 55 -56.56 -7.15 -35.67
CA ALA A 55 -55.95 -8.31 -35.03
C ALA A 55 -55.14 -7.90 -33.78
N PRO A 56 -55.05 -8.75 -32.74
CA PRO A 56 -54.38 -8.38 -31.50
C PRO A 56 -52.87 -8.20 -31.72
N GLU A 57 -52.34 -7.03 -31.34
CA GLU A 57 -50.90 -6.79 -31.27
C GLU A 57 -50.21 -7.81 -30.33
N PRO A 58 -49.02 -8.30 -30.68
CA PRO A 58 -48.28 -9.22 -29.84
C PRO A 58 -47.84 -8.51 -28.55
N PRO A 59 -47.78 -9.23 -27.41
CA PRO A 59 -47.42 -8.61 -26.13
C PRO A 59 -46.02 -8.00 -26.17
N PRO A 60 -45.77 -6.90 -25.44
CA PRO A 60 -44.46 -6.27 -25.36
C PRO A 60 -43.42 -7.30 -24.93
N GLN A 61 -42.39 -7.53 -25.76
CA GLN A 61 -41.29 -8.39 -25.41
C GLN A 61 -40.57 -7.79 -24.19
N GLU A 62 -40.61 -8.49 -23.06
CA GLU A 62 -39.88 -8.11 -21.86
C GLU A 62 -38.39 -8.01 -22.17
N ALA A 63 -37.84 -6.80 -22.04
CA ALA A 63 -36.42 -6.57 -22.24
C ALA A 63 -35.62 -7.40 -21.22
N LYS A 64 -34.81 -8.35 -21.72
CA LYS A 64 -33.94 -9.20 -20.89
C LYS A 64 -33.16 -8.33 -19.89
N PRO A 65 -33.14 -8.67 -18.59
CA PRO A 65 -32.44 -7.89 -17.60
C PRO A 65 -30.95 -7.81 -17.97
N LYS A 66 -30.42 -6.58 -18.03
CA LYS A 66 -29.00 -6.37 -18.32
C LYS A 66 -28.17 -7.11 -17.26
N PRO A 67 -27.14 -7.88 -17.65
CA PRO A 67 -26.32 -8.61 -16.70
C PRO A 67 -25.70 -7.61 -15.72
N ARG A 68 -25.91 -7.84 -14.42
CA ARG A 68 -25.26 -7.07 -13.35
C ARG A 68 -23.76 -7.33 -13.45
N ARG A 69 -23.01 -6.40 -14.05
CA ARG A 69 -21.54 -6.42 -14.02
C ARG A 69 -21.12 -6.11 -12.59
N TYR A 70 -20.82 -7.15 -11.82
CA TYR A 70 -20.16 -6.99 -10.54
C TYR A 70 -18.82 -6.26 -10.76
N PRO A 71 -18.45 -5.30 -9.89
CA PRO A 71 -17.14 -4.67 -9.98
C PRO A 71 -16.07 -5.75 -9.97
N LYS A 72 -15.19 -5.73 -10.96
CA LYS A 72 -14.07 -6.67 -11.04
C LYS A 72 -13.22 -6.50 -9.79
N GLN A 73 -13.06 -7.58 -9.01
CA GLN A 73 -12.17 -7.58 -7.85
C GLN A 73 -10.75 -7.20 -8.29
N TYR A 74 -10.07 -6.41 -7.46
CA TYR A 74 -8.69 -6.05 -7.70
C TYR A 74 -7.80 -7.27 -7.48
N PRO A 75 -6.69 -7.44 -8.24
CA PRO A 75 -5.75 -8.52 -8.01
C PRO A 75 -5.28 -8.56 -6.54
N GLY A 76 -5.41 -9.72 -5.88
CA GLY A 76 -5.06 -9.92 -4.47
C GLY A 76 -6.14 -9.53 -3.45
N GLU A 77 -7.25 -8.92 -3.88
CA GLU A 77 -8.31 -8.44 -2.97
C GLU A 77 -8.97 -9.56 -2.16
N SER A 78 -9.09 -10.77 -2.74
CA SER A 78 -9.61 -11.95 -2.05
C SER A 78 -8.66 -12.52 -0.98
N VAL A 79 -7.37 -12.19 -1.06
CA VAL A 79 -6.33 -12.68 -0.13
C VAL A 79 -6.09 -11.68 0.99
N GLY A 80 -6.01 -10.38 0.65
CA GLY A 80 -5.84 -9.30 1.63
C GLY A 80 -4.98 -8.15 1.11
N VAL A 81 -4.98 -7.03 1.83
CA VAL A 81 -4.33 -5.80 1.38
C VAL A 81 -2.83 -5.96 1.16
N ALA A 82 -2.17 -6.84 1.90
CA ALA A 82 -0.75 -7.11 1.72
C ALA A 82 -0.43 -7.77 0.38
N GLU A 83 -1.31 -8.66 -0.10
CA GLU A 83 -1.15 -9.28 -1.42
C GLU A 83 -1.51 -8.29 -2.54
N GLU A 84 -2.53 -7.44 -2.33
CA GLU A 84 -2.82 -6.33 -3.24
C GLU A 84 -1.59 -5.40 -3.41
N MET A 85 -0.89 -5.07 -2.32
CA MET A 85 0.36 -4.28 -2.38
C MET A 85 1.47 -5.03 -3.14
N ARG A 86 1.57 -6.34 -2.99
CA ARG A 86 2.54 -7.16 -3.74
C ARG A 86 2.28 -7.07 -5.25
N PHE A 87 1.02 -7.13 -5.69
CA PHE A 87 0.68 -6.93 -7.10
C PHE A 87 1.08 -5.53 -7.61
N VAL A 88 0.90 -4.49 -6.78
CA VAL A 88 1.38 -3.14 -7.10
C VAL A 88 2.90 -3.13 -7.25
N ALA A 89 3.63 -3.73 -6.30
CA ALA A 89 5.09 -3.83 -6.33
C ALA A 89 5.60 -4.58 -7.57
N MET A 90 4.98 -5.73 -7.90
CA MET A 90 5.32 -6.52 -9.08
C MET A 90 5.08 -5.74 -10.38
N ARG A 91 3.99 -4.98 -10.47
CA ARG A 91 3.68 -4.14 -11.63
C ARG A 91 4.73 -3.03 -11.85
N LEU A 92 5.34 -2.52 -10.78
CA LEU A 92 6.41 -1.52 -10.89
C LEU A 92 7.72 -2.13 -11.39
N ARG A 93 7.97 -3.42 -11.07
CA ARG A 93 9.15 -4.15 -11.57
C ARG A 93 9.01 -4.54 -13.05
N ASN A 94 7.81 -4.92 -13.48
CA ASN A 94 7.53 -5.44 -14.83
C ASN A 94 6.53 -4.57 -15.61
N PRO A 95 6.93 -3.39 -16.13
CA PRO A 95 6.03 -2.50 -16.89
C PRO A 95 5.57 -3.11 -18.22
N LYS A 96 6.29 -4.08 -18.80
CA LYS A 96 5.90 -4.75 -20.06
C LYS A 96 4.76 -5.77 -19.90
N ARG A 97 4.49 -6.24 -18.67
CA ARG A 97 3.37 -7.16 -18.38
C ARG A 97 2.01 -6.45 -18.43
N THR A 98 1.97 -5.12 -18.35
CA THR A 98 0.71 -4.34 -18.38
C THR A 98 0.11 -4.19 -19.78
N THR A 99 0.87 -4.43 -20.84
CA THR A 99 0.42 -4.22 -22.24
C THR A 99 -0.21 -5.45 -22.91
N ILE A 100 -0.19 -6.63 -22.28
CA ILE A 100 -0.64 -7.88 -22.91
C ILE A 100 -2.17 -8.12 -22.77
N LYS A 101 -2.89 -7.36 -21.94
CA LYS A 101 -4.33 -7.61 -21.70
C LYS A 101 -5.32 -6.67 -22.39
N ASP A 102 -4.85 -5.68 -23.17
CA ASP A 102 -5.71 -4.68 -23.82
C ASP A 102 -5.77 -4.79 -25.36
N LYS A 103 -5.22 -5.85 -25.96
CA LYS A 103 -5.40 -6.15 -27.40
C LYS A 103 -6.20 -7.43 -27.61
N ALA A 104 -7.50 -7.37 -27.39
CA ALA A 104 -8.46 -8.28 -28.02
C ALA A 104 -9.72 -7.47 -28.36
N GLY A 105 -9.74 -6.94 -29.57
CA GLY A 105 -10.84 -6.10 -30.04
C GLY A 105 -10.53 -5.43 -31.37
N THR A 106 -10.23 -6.20 -32.41
CA THR A 106 -10.35 -5.73 -33.80
C THR A 106 -10.73 -6.89 -34.71
N GLU A 107 -12.05 -6.98 -34.94
CA GLU A 107 -12.75 -7.16 -36.22
C GLU A 107 -12.48 -8.41 -37.09
N ASN A 108 -13.48 -9.28 -37.10
CA ASN A 108 -14.15 -9.93 -38.25
C ASN A 108 -13.44 -9.91 -39.61
N ALA A 109 -13.11 -11.11 -40.10
CA ALA A 109 -13.39 -11.54 -41.46
C ALA A 109 -13.67 -13.06 -41.44
N GLY A 110 -14.85 -13.45 -41.92
CA GLY A 110 -15.37 -14.81 -41.80
C GLY A 110 -14.87 -15.79 -42.85
N ALA A 111 -15.01 -17.07 -42.54
CA ALA A 111 -15.42 -18.14 -43.44
C ALA A 111 -15.71 -19.38 -42.58
N GLY A 112 -16.94 -19.88 -42.67
CA GLY A 112 -17.36 -21.09 -41.96
C GLY A 112 -16.87 -22.37 -42.64
N ALA A 113 -16.75 -23.43 -41.85
CA ALA A 113 -17.36 -24.75 -42.07
C ALA A 113 -16.77 -25.80 -41.12
N GLY A 114 -17.65 -26.44 -40.34
CA GLY A 114 -17.65 -27.89 -40.18
C GLY A 114 -16.89 -28.54 -39.02
N ALA A 115 -17.67 -29.19 -38.15
CA ALA A 115 -17.40 -30.41 -37.35
C ALA A 115 -16.31 -30.31 -36.26
N SER A 116 -16.46 -30.86 -35.07
CA SER A 116 -17.43 -31.78 -34.45
C SER A 116 -17.32 -31.59 -32.94
N GLU A 117 -18.45 -31.59 -32.25
CA GLU A 117 -18.54 -31.67 -30.80
C GLU A 117 -18.34 -33.13 -30.39
N ASP A 118 -17.47 -33.40 -29.41
CA ASP A 118 -17.70 -34.41 -28.38
C ASP A 118 -16.63 -34.31 -27.27
N GLU A 119 -17.08 -34.64 -26.06
CA GLU A 119 -16.36 -35.00 -24.83
C GLU A 119 -16.02 -33.89 -23.81
N GLU A 120 -17.03 -33.65 -22.98
CA GLU A 120 -17.10 -33.98 -21.55
C GLU A 120 -16.19 -33.31 -20.49
N GLU A 121 -16.86 -33.13 -19.35
CA GLU A 121 -16.55 -32.39 -18.12
C GLU A 121 -15.53 -33.07 -17.20
N GLU A 122 -15.24 -32.35 -16.10
CA GLU A 122 -14.60 -32.72 -14.81
C GLU A 122 -13.23 -32.04 -14.64
N ASP A 123 -13.15 -30.84 -14.08
CA ASP A 123 -13.36 -30.43 -12.68
C ASP A 123 -12.50 -31.17 -11.62
N ASP A 124 -11.92 -30.31 -10.79
CA ASP A 124 -11.24 -30.50 -9.52
C ASP A 124 -9.92 -31.29 -9.44
N GLY A 125 -8.88 -30.53 -9.09
CA GLY A 125 -7.53 -31.04 -8.88
C GLY A 125 -6.54 -29.96 -8.51
N SER A 126 -6.84 -29.26 -7.41
CA SER A 126 -5.91 -28.49 -6.56
C SER A 126 -4.41 -28.67 -6.88
N GLY A 127 -3.79 -27.60 -7.38
CA GLY A 127 -2.35 -27.57 -7.64
C GLY A 127 -1.88 -26.14 -7.82
N VAL A 128 -1.74 -25.40 -6.72
CA VAL A 128 -0.99 -24.13 -6.71
C VAL A 128 0.46 -24.46 -7.04
N LYS A 129 0.82 -24.36 -8.33
CA LYS A 129 2.21 -24.29 -8.75
C LYS A 129 2.73 -22.92 -8.35
N GLU A 130 3.50 -22.87 -7.27
CA GLU A 130 4.42 -21.77 -7.03
C GLU A 130 5.48 -21.78 -8.13
N GLU A 131 5.24 -21.00 -9.18
CA GLU A 131 6.22 -20.75 -10.21
C GLU A 131 7.24 -19.74 -9.67
N HIS A 132 8.38 -20.27 -9.23
CA HIS A 132 9.58 -19.50 -8.93
C HIS A 132 10.15 -18.97 -10.26
N GLU A 133 9.58 -17.89 -10.78
CA GLU A 133 10.07 -17.24 -11.99
C GLU A 133 11.43 -16.58 -11.71
N LYS A 134 12.47 -17.05 -12.44
CA LYS A 134 13.81 -16.47 -12.45
C LYS A 134 13.73 -15.00 -12.86
N GLU A 135 14.35 -14.16 -12.03
CA GLU A 135 14.49 -12.73 -12.23
C GLU A 135 15.24 -12.42 -13.53
N GLU A 136 14.53 -11.89 -14.54
CA GLU A 136 15.18 -11.27 -15.70
C GLU A 136 15.51 -9.81 -15.31
N GLU A 137 16.76 -9.59 -14.92
CA GLU A 137 17.29 -8.28 -14.56
C GLU A 137 17.09 -7.31 -15.74
N GLY A 138 16.31 -6.25 -15.51
CA GLY A 138 16.13 -5.17 -16.47
C GLY A 138 17.48 -4.56 -16.83
N LYS A 139 17.81 -4.61 -18.13
CA LYS A 139 18.96 -4.00 -18.80
C LYS A 139 19.12 -2.51 -18.39
N LEU A 140 19.87 -2.27 -17.32
CA LEU A 140 20.68 -1.07 -17.15
C LEU A 140 21.96 -1.31 -17.96
N GLU A 141 22.43 -0.33 -18.72
CA GLU A 141 23.74 -0.41 -19.37
C GLU A 141 24.79 -0.77 -18.32
N ALA A 142 25.35 -1.98 -18.48
CA ALA A 142 26.11 -2.68 -17.46
C ALA A 142 27.54 -2.13 -17.39
N GLY A 143 27.70 -0.94 -16.80
CA GLY A 143 28.87 -0.71 -15.97
C GLY A 143 28.83 -1.69 -14.80
N GLU A 144 29.95 -2.32 -14.47
CA GLU A 144 30.00 -3.26 -13.36
C GLU A 144 29.54 -2.56 -12.07
N TRP A 145 28.41 -3.01 -11.51
CA TRP A 145 27.89 -2.47 -10.26
C TRP A 145 28.93 -2.69 -9.15
N MET A 146 29.55 -1.59 -8.71
CA MET A 146 30.63 -1.59 -7.73
C MET A 146 30.23 -0.76 -6.51
N PRO A 147 29.93 -1.39 -5.36
CA PRO A 147 29.64 -0.67 -4.13
C PRO A 147 30.90 -0.03 -3.55
N SER A 148 30.76 1.11 -2.86
CA SER A 148 31.83 1.75 -2.08
C SER A 148 31.58 1.56 -0.58
N ARG A 149 32.64 1.59 0.24
CA ARG A 149 32.47 1.51 1.71
C ARG A 149 31.77 2.75 2.25
N GLU A 150 32.14 3.92 1.75
CA GLU A 150 31.58 5.22 2.12
C GLU A 150 30.11 5.37 1.69
N GLY A 151 29.79 4.94 0.48
CA GLY A 151 28.42 4.88 -0.05
C GLY A 151 27.54 3.92 0.74
N PHE A 152 28.07 2.74 1.06
CA PHE A 152 27.35 1.78 1.88
C PHE A 152 27.11 2.29 3.32
N VAL A 153 28.08 2.99 3.93
CA VAL A 153 27.86 3.65 5.23
C VAL A 153 26.78 4.73 5.15
N ARG A 154 26.74 5.55 4.10
CA ARG A 154 25.63 6.52 3.88
C ARG A 154 24.28 5.83 3.77
N TYR A 155 24.21 4.71 3.03
CA TYR A 155 23.01 3.90 2.94
C TYR A 155 22.56 3.37 4.32
N LEU A 156 23.49 2.89 5.15
CA LEU A 156 23.19 2.42 6.50
C LEU A 156 22.70 3.56 7.41
N VAL A 157 23.31 4.76 7.33
CA VAL A 157 22.86 5.93 8.11
C VAL A 157 21.41 6.29 7.76
N ASP A 158 21.09 6.42 6.46
CA ASP A 158 19.72 6.73 6.04
C ASP A 158 18.74 5.60 6.39
N SER A 159 19.17 4.34 6.25
CA SER A 159 18.37 3.17 6.64
C SER A 159 18.07 3.18 8.13
N LYS A 160 19.07 3.45 8.99
CA LYS A 160 18.89 3.58 10.44
C LYS A 160 17.85 4.65 10.77
N LEU A 161 17.90 5.80 10.10
CA LEU A 161 16.93 6.88 10.33
C LEU A 161 15.51 6.45 9.97
N VAL A 162 15.33 5.80 8.81
CA VAL A 162 14.02 5.33 8.33
C VAL A 162 13.45 4.24 9.24
N PHE A 163 14.23 3.20 9.56
CA PHE A 163 13.82 2.15 10.48
C PHE A 163 13.53 2.71 11.88
N GLY A 164 14.42 3.56 12.41
CA GLY A 164 14.21 4.21 13.70
C GLY A 164 12.96 5.09 13.74
N THR A 165 12.56 5.69 12.61
CA THR A 165 11.34 6.50 12.52
C THR A 165 10.09 5.64 12.59
N ILE A 166 10.00 4.55 11.82
CA ILE A 166 8.84 3.65 11.87
C ILE A 166 8.72 2.97 13.23
N GLU A 167 9.85 2.58 13.83
CA GLU A 167 9.92 1.98 15.16
C GLU A 167 9.41 2.94 16.24
N ARG A 168 9.89 4.19 16.22
CA ARG A 168 9.46 5.23 17.16
C ARG A 168 7.97 5.54 17.03
N VAL A 169 7.48 5.77 15.80
CA VAL A 169 6.06 6.04 15.54
C VAL A 169 5.17 4.94 16.12
N VAL A 170 5.51 3.69 15.85
CA VAL A 170 4.72 2.54 16.30
C VAL A 170 4.79 2.37 17.82
N ALA A 171 5.97 2.58 18.42
CA ALA A 171 6.18 2.47 19.86
C ALA A 171 5.42 3.56 20.66
N GLU A 172 5.43 4.80 20.18
CA GLU A 172 4.92 5.96 20.91
C GLU A 172 3.45 6.28 20.64
N SER A 173 2.90 5.88 19.49
CA SER A 173 1.53 6.21 19.10
C SER A 173 0.48 5.55 19.97
N THR A 174 -0.55 6.28 20.38
CA THR A 174 -1.73 5.73 21.07
C THR A 174 -2.79 5.18 20.12
N ASP A 175 -2.58 5.26 18.80
CA ASP A 175 -3.52 4.72 17.81
C ASP A 175 -3.55 3.19 17.88
N VAL A 176 -4.75 2.63 18.02
CA VAL A 176 -5.01 1.19 18.08
C VAL A 176 -4.50 0.46 16.84
N ALA A 177 -4.43 1.12 15.69
CA ALA A 177 -3.91 0.55 14.46
C ALA A 177 -2.42 0.16 14.57
N TYR A 178 -1.64 0.86 15.41
CA TYR A 178 -0.18 0.65 15.49
C TYR A 178 0.23 -0.31 16.60
N VAL A 179 -0.62 -0.52 17.61
CA VAL A 179 -0.31 -1.36 18.77
C VAL A 179 0.14 -2.77 18.37
N TYR A 180 -0.47 -3.34 17.32
CA TYR A 180 -0.14 -4.69 16.82
C TYR A 180 1.26 -4.83 16.22
N PHE A 181 1.90 -3.71 15.88
CA PHE A 181 3.20 -3.67 15.20
C PHE A 181 4.36 -3.30 16.13
N ARG A 182 4.10 -3.19 17.44
CA ARG A 182 5.15 -2.94 18.44
C ARG A 182 5.90 -4.22 18.77
N LYS A 183 7.23 -4.13 18.88
CA LYS A 183 8.09 -5.23 19.37
C LYS A 183 7.86 -6.51 18.57
N THR A 184 7.79 -6.37 17.25
CA THR A 184 7.52 -7.49 16.35
C THR A 184 8.76 -8.36 16.13
N GLY A 185 9.94 -7.89 16.51
CA GLY A 185 11.22 -8.50 16.19
C GLY A 185 11.76 -8.06 14.82
N LEU A 186 10.96 -7.34 14.02
CA LEU A 186 11.38 -6.81 12.73
C LEU A 186 12.32 -5.62 12.86
N GLU A 187 12.32 -4.92 13.99
CA GLU A 187 13.05 -3.67 14.23
C GLU A 187 14.55 -3.78 13.89
N ARG A 188 15.10 -2.81 13.16
CA ARG A 188 16.47 -2.82 12.60
C ARG A 188 17.35 -1.67 13.07
N SER A 189 16.80 -0.60 13.64
CA SER A 189 17.59 0.59 13.98
C SER A 189 18.72 0.30 14.97
N ALA A 190 18.47 -0.61 15.92
CA ALA A 190 19.45 -1.05 16.91
C ALA A 190 20.57 -1.88 16.28
N SER A 191 20.25 -2.81 15.38
CA SER A 191 21.25 -3.64 14.70
C SER A 191 22.14 -2.81 13.78
N ILE A 192 21.55 -1.88 13.01
CA ILE A 192 22.33 -0.95 12.17
C ILE A 192 23.25 -0.06 13.03
N SER A 193 22.82 0.31 14.25
CA SER A 193 23.69 1.09 15.15
C SER A 193 24.96 0.33 15.53
N LYS A 194 24.87 -0.97 15.81
CA LYS A 194 26.04 -1.83 16.07
C LYS A 194 26.96 -1.89 14.86
N ASP A 195 26.40 -2.01 13.66
CA ASP A 195 27.18 -2.06 12.41
C ASP A 195 27.90 -0.73 12.15
N LEU A 196 27.23 0.41 12.34
CA LEU A 196 27.85 1.73 12.20
C LEU A 196 28.95 1.98 13.24
N GLU A 197 28.79 1.49 14.47
CA GLU A 197 29.86 1.52 15.46
C GLU A 197 31.06 0.68 15.06
N TRP A 198 30.83 -0.48 14.44
CA TRP A 198 31.90 -1.28 13.89
C TRP A 198 32.66 -0.53 12.78
N PHE A 199 31.95 0.10 11.83
CA PHE A 199 32.57 0.95 10.79
C PHE A 199 33.40 2.09 11.40
N ARG A 200 32.87 2.76 12.43
CA ARG A 200 33.59 3.82 13.15
C ARG A 200 34.91 3.30 13.75
N LYS A 201 34.91 2.09 14.33
CA LYS A 201 36.14 1.45 14.87
C LYS A 201 37.16 1.10 13.78
N GLN A 202 36.72 0.92 12.53
CA GLN A 202 37.61 0.73 11.38
C GLN A 202 38.16 2.07 10.83
N GLY A 203 37.88 3.20 11.49
CA GLY A 203 38.33 4.53 11.06
C GLY A 203 37.47 5.16 9.96
N ILE A 204 36.30 4.57 9.63
CA ILE A 204 35.38 5.14 8.65
C ILE A 204 34.50 6.19 9.33
N ALA A 205 34.48 7.40 8.76
CA ALA A 205 33.63 8.47 9.25
C ALA A 205 32.15 8.14 9.03
N ILE A 206 31.33 8.34 10.07
CA ILE A 206 29.88 8.17 9.98
C ILE A 206 29.27 9.54 9.66
N PRO A 207 28.72 9.75 8.46
CA PRO A 207 28.15 11.03 8.06
C PRO A 207 26.79 11.27 8.74
N GLU A 208 26.33 12.52 8.68
CA GLU A 208 24.94 12.85 8.98
C GLU A 208 23.97 12.24 7.92
N PRO A 209 22.70 12.01 8.27
CA PRO A 209 21.70 11.54 7.32
C PRO A 209 21.57 12.45 6.10
N SER A 210 21.43 11.83 4.93
CA SER A 210 21.27 12.57 3.68
C SER A 210 19.91 13.25 3.59
N THR A 211 19.78 14.21 2.68
CA THR A 211 18.49 14.83 2.35
C THR A 211 17.44 13.79 1.96
N SER A 212 17.83 12.68 1.32
CA SER A 212 16.89 11.61 0.95
C SER A 212 16.35 10.89 2.18
N GLY A 213 17.22 10.52 3.12
CA GLY A 213 16.82 9.90 4.39
C GLY A 213 15.94 10.83 5.24
N LEU A 214 16.32 12.11 5.37
CA LEU A 214 15.55 13.12 6.10
C LEU A 214 14.16 13.35 5.49
N THR A 215 14.09 13.49 4.16
CA THR A 215 12.82 13.67 3.45
C THR A 215 11.90 12.46 3.67
N TYR A 216 12.45 11.24 3.60
CA TYR A 216 11.64 10.05 3.76
C TYR A 216 11.15 9.87 5.20
N ALA A 217 12.01 10.08 6.19
CA ALA A 217 11.64 10.03 7.60
C ALA A 217 10.57 11.08 7.97
N GLY A 218 10.72 12.31 7.45
CA GLY A 218 9.70 13.36 7.58
C GLY A 218 8.36 12.93 6.98
N TYR A 219 8.38 12.37 5.77
CA TYR A 219 7.18 11.88 5.10
C TYR A 219 6.48 10.76 5.88
N LEU A 220 7.23 9.81 6.44
CA LEU A 220 6.69 8.74 7.28
C LEU A 220 6.02 9.28 8.54
N THR A 221 6.59 10.32 9.14
CA THR A 221 6.02 10.99 10.33
C THR A 221 4.71 11.68 9.96
N GLU A 222 4.66 12.42 8.84
CA GLU A 222 3.44 13.06 8.34
C GLU A 222 2.33 12.05 8.06
N LEU A 223 2.66 10.92 7.41
CA LEU A 223 1.69 9.86 7.14
C LEU A 223 1.16 9.24 8.43
N ALA A 224 2.01 9.05 9.44
CA ALA A 224 1.60 8.48 10.71
C ALA A 224 0.56 9.36 11.44
N GLU A 225 0.69 10.68 11.33
CA GLU A 225 -0.25 11.62 11.96
C GLU A 225 -1.56 11.79 11.17
N SER A 226 -1.48 11.69 9.84
CA SER A 226 -2.60 12.07 8.96
C SER A 226 -3.37 10.88 8.38
N ASN A 227 -2.73 9.72 8.22
CA ASN A 227 -3.27 8.61 7.45
C ASN A 227 -2.62 7.25 7.79
N ALA A 228 -3.19 6.56 8.78
CA ALA A 228 -2.70 5.25 9.24
C ALA A 228 -2.61 4.17 8.13
N PRO A 229 -3.61 3.98 7.25
CA PRO A 229 -3.48 3.03 6.12
C PRO A 229 -2.29 3.33 5.21
N ALA A 230 -2.02 4.60 4.92
CA ALA A 230 -0.88 5.03 4.13
C ALA A 230 0.45 4.76 4.84
N PHE A 231 0.56 5.09 6.13
CA PHE A 231 1.74 4.77 6.93
C PHE A 231 2.02 3.26 7.00
N LEU A 232 0.99 2.45 7.24
CA LEU A 232 1.11 0.99 7.35
C LEU A 232 1.53 0.33 6.02
N SER A 233 1.18 0.94 4.89
CA SER A 233 1.71 0.55 3.58
C SER A 233 3.24 0.65 3.54
N HIS A 234 3.78 1.78 4.00
CA HIS A 234 5.23 1.98 4.07
C HIS A 234 5.89 1.04 5.09
N TYR A 235 5.32 0.92 6.29
CA TYR A 235 5.80 -0.01 7.32
C TYR A 235 6.01 -1.42 6.73
N TYR A 236 4.96 -1.99 6.11
CA TYR A 236 5.03 -3.34 5.57
C TYR A 236 6.03 -3.45 4.42
N ASN A 237 5.98 -2.51 3.45
CA ASN A 237 6.85 -2.59 2.27
C ASN A 237 8.33 -2.37 2.59
N ILE A 238 8.68 -1.57 3.60
CA ILE A 238 10.07 -1.39 4.06
C ILE A 238 10.63 -2.73 4.58
N TYR A 239 9.92 -3.39 5.50
CA TYR A 239 10.36 -4.67 6.04
C TYR A 239 10.33 -5.78 5.00
N PHE A 240 9.27 -5.84 4.19
CA PHE A 240 9.14 -6.79 3.08
C PHE A 240 10.32 -6.67 2.11
N ALA A 241 10.65 -5.45 1.67
CA ALA A 241 11.74 -5.21 0.74
C ALA A 241 13.10 -5.60 1.34
N HIS A 242 13.32 -5.30 2.63
CA HIS A 242 14.55 -5.66 3.32
C HIS A 242 14.74 -7.18 3.41
N ILE A 243 13.72 -7.91 3.83
CA ILE A 243 13.78 -9.37 4.02
C ILE A 243 13.92 -10.10 2.69
N THR A 244 13.09 -9.75 1.69
CA THR A 244 13.03 -10.51 0.43
C THR A 244 14.17 -10.18 -0.54
N GLY A 245 14.57 -8.90 -0.65
CA GLY A 245 15.60 -8.46 -1.59
C GLY A 245 16.82 -7.84 -0.93
N GLY A 246 16.61 -7.09 0.17
CA GLY A 246 17.66 -6.38 0.88
C GLY A 246 18.76 -7.29 1.44
N VAL A 247 18.39 -8.46 1.99
CA VAL A 247 19.35 -9.46 2.49
C VAL A 247 20.26 -9.97 1.37
N ALA A 248 19.70 -10.35 0.22
CA ALA A 248 20.48 -10.85 -0.91
C ALA A 248 21.46 -9.78 -1.45
N ILE A 249 21.00 -8.53 -1.58
CA ILE A 249 21.84 -7.40 -1.99
C ILE A 249 22.93 -7.13 -0.94
N GLY A 250 22.56 -7.09 0.34
CA GLY A 250 23.47 -6.88 1.46
C GLY A 250 24.59 -7.91 1.50
N ASN A 251 24.27 -9.19 1.34
CA ASN A 251 25.24 -10.27 1.29
C ASN A 251 26.22 -10.13 0.11
N LYS A 252 25.74 -9.70 -1.07
CA LYS A 252 26.62 -9.40 -2.22
C LYS A 252 27.57 -8.25 -1.91
N ILE A 253 27.10 -7.18 -1.26
CA ILE A 253 27.93 -6.03 -0.85
C ILE A 253 28.98 -6.46 0.14
N CYS A 254 28.58 -7.17 1.20
CA CYS A 254 29.47 -7.62 2.24
C CYS A 254 30.59 -8.51 1.69
N LYS A 255 30.28 -9.40 0.75
CA LYS A 255 31.29 -10.19 0.03
C LYS A 255 32.27 -9.33 -0.78
N LYS A 256 31.79 -8.29 -1.47
CA LYS A 256 32.63 -7.42 -2.31
C LYS A 256 33.53 -6.47 -1.50
N ILE A 257 33.01 -5.83 -0.46
CA ILE A 257 33.70 -4.70 0.20
C ILE A 257 34.02 -4.93 1.70
N LEU A 258 33.44 -5.96 2.32
CA LEU A 258 33.62 -6.27 3.75
C LEU A 258 34.15 -7.68 4.00
N GLU A 259 34.83 -8.29 3.02
CA GLU A 259 35.46 -9.62 3.14
C GLU A 259 34.48 -10.72 3.58
N GLY A 260 33.20 -10.59 3.19
CA GLY A 260 32.15 -11.54 3.55
C GLY A 260 31.65 -11.41 4.98
N ARG A 261 32.01 -10.35 5.72
CA ARG A 261 31.46 -10.08 7.06
C ARG A 261 29.95 -10.05 7.04
N GLU A 262 29.35 -10.76 7.97
CA GLU A 262 27.91 -10.71 8.20
C GLU A 262 27.57 -9.55 9.15
N LEU A 263 26.67 -8.67 8.72
CA LEU A 263 26.23 -7.50 9.50
C LEU A 263 25.02 -7.84 10.36
N GLU A 264 24.90 -7.18 11.50
CA GLU A 264 23.76 -7.33 12.42
C GLU A 264 22.44 -6.90 11.75
N PHE A 265 22.51 -5.96 10.81
CA PHE A 265 21.36 -5.50 10.03
C PHE A 265 20.60 -6.64 9.31
N TYR A 266 21.31 -7.71 8.94
CA TYR A 266 20.77 -8.88 8.23
C TYR A 266 20.55 -10.10 9.13
N LYS A 267 20.64 -9.94 10.46
CA LYS A 267 20.44 -11.01 11.44
C LYS A 267 19.19 -10.79 12.26
N TRP A 268 18.44 -11.84 12.51
CA TRP A 268 17.26 -11.82 13.39
C TRP A 268 17.40 -12.90 14.46
N ASP A 269 16.79 -12.66 15.62
CA ASP A 269 16.77 -13.63 16.72
C ASP A 269 15.89 -14.85 16.38
N THR A 270 14.94 -14.67 15.47
CA THR A 270 14.01 -15.70 14.97
C THR A 270 13.91 -15.64 13.45
N ASP A 271 13.21 -16.59 12.83
CA ASP A 271 12.97 -16.62 11.39
C ASP A 271 12.26 -15.35 10.90
N ALA A 272 12.96 -14.55 10.08
CA ALA A 272 12.46 -13.29 9.55
C ALA A 272 11.24 -13.47 8.64
N GLU A 273 11.11 -14.60 7.94
CA GLU A 273 9.95 -14.87 7.09
C GLU A 273 8.69 -15.09 7.93
N LEU A 274 8.83 -15.75 9.09
CA LEU A 274 7.72 -15.90 10.05
C LEU A 274 7.32 -14.55 10.66
N LEU A 275 8.29 -13.70 11.00
CA LEU A 275 8.00 -12.35 11.50
C LEU A 275 7.26 -11.50 10.45
N LEU A 276 7.67 -11.60 9.19
CA LEU A 276 7.02 -10.90 8.07
C LEU A 276 5.62 -11.45 7.79
N LYS A 277 5.43 -12.77 7.93
CA LYS A 277 4.12 -13.41 7.83
C LYS A 277 3.17 -12.93 8.93
N ASP A 278 3.61 -12.85 10.18
CA ASP A 278 2.81 -12.30 11.28
C ASP A 278 2.42 -10.84 11.05
N ALA A 279 3.36 -10.00 10.59
CA ALA A 279 3.06 -8.62 10.20
C ALA A 279 2.03 -8.53 9.07
N ARG A 280 2.09 -9.45 8.10
CA ARG A 280 1.11 -9.55 7.00
C ARG A 280 -0.28 -9.89 7.52
N GLU A 281 -0.39 -10.89 8.39
CA GLU A 281 -1.66 -11.33 8.96
C GLU A 281 -2.31 -10.22 9.78
N LYS A 282 -1.55 -9.55 10.65
CA LYS A 282 -2.02 -8.38 11.42
C LYS A 282 -2.52 -7.25 10.53
N LEU A 283 -1.79 -6.94 9.45
CA LEU A 283 -2.20 -5.92 8.50
C LEU A 283 -3.50 -6.31 7.78
N ASN A 284 -3.63 -7.57 7.37
CA ASN A 284 -4.83 -8.08 6.73
C ASN A 284 -6.03 -8.00 7.67
N GLU A 285 -5.89 -8.41 8.94
CA GLU A 285 -6.95 -8.28 9.95
C GLU A 285 -7.39 -6.83 10.15
N LEU A 286 -6.45 -5.89 10.31
CA LEU A 286 -6.77 -4.46 10.41
C LEU A 286 -7.51 -3.95 9.17
N SER A 287 -7.09 -4.40 7.98
CA SER A 287 -7.66 -3.95 6.71
C SER A 287 -9.11 -4.39 6.47
N LYS A 288 -9.60 -5.42 7.19
CA LYS A 288 -11.01 -5.83 7.13
C LYS A 288 -11.97 -4.71 7.53
N HIS A 289 -11.49 -3.78 8.36
CA HIS A 289 -12.28 -2.64 8.84
C HIS A 289 -12.03 -1.35 8.05
N TRP A 290 -11.16 -1.39 7.03
CA TRP A 290 -10.87 -0.22 6.21
C TRP A 290 -11.97 0.05 5.20
N THR A 291 -12.28 1.33 4.99
CA THR A 291 -13.13 1.71 3.86
C THR A 291 -12.39 1.45 2.54
N ARG A 292 -13.13 1.41 1.43
CA ARG A 292 -12.50 1.31 0.10
C ARG A 292 -11.52 2.46 -0.16
N LYS A 293 -11.81 3.65 0.38
CA LYS A 293 -10.93 4.83 0.28
C LYS A 293 -9.60 4.57 1.01
N ASP A 294 -9.66 4.04 2.22
CA ASP A 294 -8.49 3.73 3.06
C ASP A 294 -7.60 2.67 2.41
N ARG A 295 -8.20 1.59 1.91
CA ARG A 295 -7.49 0.58 1.10
C ARG A 295 -6.80 1.20 -0.10
N ASN A 296 -7.51 2.03 -0.88
CA ASN A 296 -6.92 2.69 -2.04
C ASN A 296 -5.77 3.64 -1.65
N LEU A 297 -5.82 4.29 -0.49
CA LEU A 297 -4.72 5.13 0.02
C LEU A 297 -3.50 4.27 0.38
N CYS A 298 -3.69 3.15 1.07
CA CYS A 298 -2.63 2.18 1.35
C CYS A 298 -1.94 1.70 0.05
N LEU A 299 -2.71 1.30 -0.95
CA LEU A 299 -2.16 0.79 -2.22
C LEU A 299 -1.40 1.85 -3.03
N LYS A 300 -1.84 3.12 -2.98
CA LYS A 300 -1.15 4.22 -3.67
C LYS A 300 0.24 4.50 -3.11
N GLU A 301 0.43 4.29 -1.80
CA GLU A 301 1.71 4.54 -1.14
C GLU A 301 2.77 3.47 -1.42
N ALA A 302 2.37 2.25 -1.80
CA ALA A 302 3.32 1.18 -2.09
C ALA A 302 4.34 1.61 -3.17
N ALA A 303 3.89 2.28 -4.23
CA ALA A 303 4.78 2.76 -5.29
C ALA A 303 5.77 3.83 -4.80
N LYS A 304 5.30 4.78 -3.98
CA LYS A 304 6.16 5.82 -3.40
C LYS A 304 7.19 5.22 -2.46
N CYS A 305 6.82 4.21 -1.67
CA CYS A 305 7.75 3.47 -0.82
C CYS A 305 8.96 2.96 -1.62
N PHE A 306 8.72 2.25 -2.74
CA PHE A 306 9.82 1.75 -3.58
C PHE A 306 10.62 2.85 -4.26
N GLN A 307 10.02 4.01 -4.58
CA GLN A 307 10.78 5.16 -5.08
C GLN A 307 11.76 5.70 -4.04
N TYR A 308 11.33 5.85 -2.78
CA TYR A 308 12.21 6.28 -1.70
C TYR A 308 13.31 5.26 -1.40
N LEU A 309 12.95 3.97 -1.28
CA LEU A 309 13.92 2.90 -1.07
C LEU A 309 14.94 2.83 -2.22
N GLY A 310 14.49 2.99 -3.47
CA GLY A 310 15.36 3.02 -4.63
C GLY A 310 16.35 4.19 -4.63
N LYS A 311 15.96 5.36 -4.12
CA LYS A 311 16.89 6.50 -3.93
C LYS A 311 17.95 6.17 -2.88
N MET A 312 17.56 5.54 -1.77
CA MET A 312 18.50 5.15 -0.72
C MET A 312 19.49 4.07 -1.19
N VAL A 313 19.02 3.05 -1.90
CA VAL A 313 19.89 1.98 -2.45
C VAL A 313 20.95 2.55 -3.41
N ARG A 314 20.66 3.64 -4.13
CA ARG A 314 21.66 4.30 -4.98
C ARG A 314 22.83 4.91 -4.20
N LEU A 315 22.67 5.21 -2.91
CA LEU A 315 23.78 5.72 -2.08
C LEU A 315 24.93 4.72 -1.99
N ILE A 316 24.66 3.42 -2.16
CA ILE A 316 25.64 2.33 -2.05
C ILE A 316 26.75 2.45 -3.11
N ILE A 317 26.41 2.96 -4.30
CA ILE A 317 27.33 3.09 -5.44
C ILE A 317 27.89 4.50 -5.60
N LEU A 318 27.34 5.47 -4.88
CA LEU A 318 27.82 6.85 -4.88
C LEU A 318 28.97 7.01 -3.90
#